data_AF-A0A7T5Y1H5-F1
#
_entry.id   AF-A0A7T5Y1H5-F1
#
_cell.length_a   1.000
_cell.length_b   1.000
_cell.length_c   1.000
_cell.angle_alpha   90.00
_cell.angle_beta   90.00
_cell.angle_gamma   90.00
#
_symmetry.space_group_name_H-M   'P 1'
#
loop_
_entity.id
_entity.type
_entity.pdbx_description
1 polymer ?
#
loop_
_entity_poly.entity_id
_entity_poly.type
_entity_poly.pdbx_seq_one_letter_code
_entity_poly.pdbx_strand_id
1 'polypeptide(L)'
;LHGVGVSVVNALSSKVSVEVRTDGHRWTQDYKMGVPTAPLAKHEATEETGTSVTFWADADVFETTEYSFETLARRFQEMAF
;
A
#
# COMPACT_ATOMS: atom_id res chain seq x y z
N LEU A 1 18.52 -4.24 5.65
CA LEU A 1 17.08 -4.40 5.33
C LEU A 1 16.34 -4.58 6.65
N HIS A 2 15.58 -3.56 7.09
CA HIS A 2 15.10 -3.46 8.47
C HIS A 2 13.69 -4.03 8.70
N GLY A 3 13.00 -4.55 7.68
CA GLY A 3 11.65 -5.14 7.82
C GLY A 3 10.53 -4.16 8.20
N VAL A 4 10.82 -2.85 8.25
CA VAL A 4 9.89 -1.81 8.76
C VAL A 4 9.30 -0.91 7.67
N GLY A 5 9.68 -1.06 6.40
CA GLY A 5 9.29 -0.10 5.35
C GLY A 5 7.77 0.05 5.21
N VAL A 6 7.05 -1.07 5.02
CA VAL A 6 5.59 -1.06 4.83
C VAL A 6 4.83 -0.74 6.13
N SER A 7 5.37 -1.11 7.29
CA SER A 7 4.74 -0.79 8.58
C SER A 7 4.83 0.69 8.92
N VAL A 8 5.93 1.37 8.55
CA VAL A 8 6.04 2.83 8.65
C VAL A 8 5.04 3.51 7.72
N VAL A 9 4.91 3.06 6.47
CA VAL A 9 3.89 3.62 5.55
C VAL A 9 2.49 3.49 6.13
N ASN A 10 2.16 2.33 6.72
CA ASN A 10 0.86 2.12 7.36
C ASN A 10 0.64 3.01 8.59
N ALA A 11 1.67 3.19 9.42
CA ALA A 11 1.60 4.02 10.62
C ALA A 11 1.43 5.52 10.30
N LEU A 12 1.95 5.99 9.17
CA LEU A 12 1.91 7.39 8.74
C LEU A 12 0.81 7.66 7.69
N SER A 13 -0.14 6.75 7.54
CA SER A 13 -1.25 6.88 6.59
C SER A 13 -2.59 6.89 7.33
N SER A 14 -3.49 7.79 6.89
CA SER A 14 -4.87 7.82 7.37
C SER A 14 -5.65 6.57 6.97
N LYS A 15 -5.29 5.99 5.81
CA LYS A 15 -5.82 4.74 5.27
C LYS A 15 -4.74 3.98 4.51
N VAL A 16 -4.78 2.65 4.56
CA VAL A 16 -4.08 1.77 3.62
C VAL A 16 -5.03 0.67 3.15
N SER A 17 -5.01 0.37 1.86
CA SER A 17 -5.71 -0.77 1.25
C SER A 17 -4.67 -1.69 0.64
N VAL A 18 -4.68 -2.96 1.06
CA VAL A 18 -3.77 -3.99 0.56
C VAL A 18 -4.59 -5.03 -0.18
N GLU A 19 -4.18 -5.34 -1.41
CA GLU A 19 -4.71 -6.43 -2.22
C GLU A 19 -3.57 -7.37 -2.59
N VAL A 20 -3.75 -8.67 -2.34
CA VAL A 20 -2.79 -9.70 -2.68
C VAL A 20 -3.49 -10.76 -3.51
N ARG A 21 -2.95 -11.09 -4.68
CA ARG A 21 -3.38 -12.25 -5.47
C ARG A 21 -2.32 -13.34 -5.32
N THR A 22 -2.67 -14.41 -4.61
CA THR A 22 -1.79 -15.56 -4.33
C THR A 22 -2.62 -16.79 -3.99
N ASP A 23 -2.05 -17.97 -4.16
CA ASP A 23 -2.71 -19.26 -3.85
C ASP A 23 -4.06 -19.44 -4.55
N GLY A 24 -4.11 -18.98 -5.80
CA GLY A 24 -5.27 -19.06 -6.68
C GLY A 24 -6.43 -18.15 -6.28
N HIS A 25 -6.25 -17.18 -5.38
CA HIS A 25 -7.32 -16.30 -4.90
C HIS A 25 -6.87 -14.85 -4.70
N ARG A 26 -7.81 -13.92 -4.78
CA ARG A 26 -7.62 -12.52 -4.35
C ARG A 26 -7.89 -12.38 -2.85
N TRP A 27 -7.06 -11.61 -2.17
CA TRP A 27 -7.15 -11.32 -0.75
C TRP A 27 -7.11 -9.81 -0.54
N THR A 28 -7.91 -9.27 0.37
CA THR A 28 -7.88 -7.83 0.70
C THR A 28 -7.89 -7.59 2.19
N GLN A 29 -7.23 -6.51 2.60
CA GLN A 29 -7.33 -5.96 3.95
C GLN A 29 -7.18 -4.45 3.95
N ASP A 30 -8.08 -3.78 4.65
CA ASP A 30 -8.04 -2.33 4.85
C ASP A 30 -7.51 -2.00 6.25
N TYR A 31 -6.80 -0.89 6.35
CA TYR A 31 -6.24 -0.34 7.56
C TYR A 31 -6.63 1.13 7.69
N LYS A 32 -6.87 1.58 8.93
CA LYS A 32 -7.09 2.98 9.28
C LYS A 32 -6.15 3.33 10.43
N MET A 33 -5.32 4.36 10.26
CA MET A 33 -4.34 4.80 11.26
C MET A 33 -3.48 3.63 11.79
N GLY A 34 -2.99 2.78 10.89
CA GLY A 34 -2.18 1.60 11.24
C GLY A 34 -2.96 0.35 11.69
N VAL A 35 -4.25 0.43 11.97
CA VAL A 35 -5.05 -0.67 12.55
C VAL A 35 -5.92 -1.35 11.48
N PRO A 36 -5.95 -2.69 11.37
CA PRO A 36 -6.87 -3.38 10.47
C PRO A 36 -8.33 -3.06 10.78
N THR A 37 -9.12 -2.76 9.75
CA THR A 37 -10.56 -2.47 9.91
C THR A 37 -11.42 -3.73 9.95
N ALA A 38 -10.89 -4.84 9.43
CA ALA A 38 -11.51 -6.16 9.43
C ALA A 38 -10.44 -7.27 9.32
N PRO A 39 -10.80 -8.55 9.60
CA PRO A 39 -9.97 -9.69 9.24
C PRO A 39 -9.67 -9.73 7.73
N LEU A 40 -8.60 -10.42 7.35
CA LEU A 40 -8.24 -10.65 5.94
C LEU A 40 -9.42 -11.32 5.20
N ALA A 41 -9.87 -10.71 4.12
CA ALA A 41 -10.98 -11.22 3.31
C ALA A 41 -10.45 -12.03 2.13
N LYS A 42 -10.98 -13.25 1.97
CA LYS A 42 -10.75 -14.10 0.79
C LYS A 42 -11.83 -13.82 -0.25
N HIS A 43 -11.44 -13.66 -1.50
CA HIS A 43 -12.34 -13.37 -2.62
C HIS A 43 -12.35 -14.50 -3.64
N GLU A 44 -12.77 -14.21 -4.87
CA GLU A 44 -12.85 -15.19 -5.95
C GLU A 44 -11.49 -15.80 -6.31
N ALA A 45 -11.57 -16.93 -7.02
CA ALA A 45 -10.40 -17.56 -7.59
C ALA A 45 -9.82 -16.72 -8.74
N THR A 46 -8.50 -16.67 -8.84
CA THR A 46 -7.77 -15.97 -9.91
C THR A 46 -6.48 -16.71 -10.23
N GLU A 47 -6.08 -16.67 -11.49
CA GLU A 47 -4.77 -17.16 -11.95
C GLU A 47 -3.70 -16.06 -11.92
N GLU A 48 -4.11 -14.81 -11.69
CA GLU A 48 -3.20 -13.69 -11.58
C GLU A 48 -2.43 -13.73 -10.25
N THR A 49 -1.23 -13.15 -10.25
CA THR A 49 -0.41 -12.99 -9.05
C THR A 49 0.03 -11.54 -8.90
N GLY A 50 0.14 -11.06 -7.67
CA GLY A 50 0.68 -9.73 -7.41
C GLY A 50 0.28 -9.16 -6.06
N THR A 51 0.82 -7.99 -5.76
CA THR A 51 0.47 -7.23 -4.57
C THR A 51 0.28 -5.77 -4.96
N SER A 52 -0.84 -5.21 -4.56
CA SER A 52 -1.15 -3.80 -4.70
C SER A 52 -1.34 -3.20 -3.31
N VAL A 53 -0.65 -2.09 -3.07
CA VAL A 53 -0.79 -1.30 -1.85
C VAL A 53 -1.18 0.10 -2.27
N THR A 54 -2.32 0.56 -1.79
CA THR A 54 -2.76 1.95 -1.93
C THR A 54 -2.77 2.59 -0.56
N PHE A 55 -2.19 3.77 -0.42
CA PHE A 55 -2.10 4.48 0.85
C PHE A 55 -2.47 5.95 0.67
N TRP A 56 -2.90 6.55 1.77
CA TRP A 56 -3.29 7.94 1.85
C TRP A 56 -2.51 8.57 3.00
N ALA A 57 -1.53 9.43 2.67
CA ALA A 57 -0.73 10.12 3.67
C ALA A 57 -1.61 10.84 4.70
N ASP A 58 -1.20 10.80 5.96
CA ASP A 58 -1.91 11.47 7.03
C ASP A 58 -1.60 12.99 7.04
N ALA A 59 -2.64 13.80 6.88
CA ALA A 59 -2.53 15.27 6.87
C ALA A 59 -2.24 15.87 8.26
N ASP A 60 -2.42 15.10 9.34
CA ASP A 60 -2.00 15.51 10.69
C ASP A 60 -0.50 15.31 10.92
N VAL A 61 0.16 14.49 10.07
CA VAL A 61 1.59 14.18 10.14
C VAL A 61 2.39 14.97 9.11
N PHE A 62 1.88 15.07 7.88
CA PHE A 62 2.58 15.72 6.76
C PHE A 62 1.96 17.09 6.42
N GLU A 63 2.82 18.08 6.19
CA GLU A 63 2.39 19.42 5.74
C GLU A 63 1.71 19.41 4.37
N THR A 64 2.05 18.45 3.51
CA THR A 64 1.44 18.26 2.19
C THR A 64 1.18 16.77 1.92
N THR A 65 0.02 16.48 1.35
CA THR A 65 -0.38 15.14 0.92
C THR A 65 -0.52 15.03 -0.61
N GLU A 66 -0.17 16.09 -1.34
CA GLU A 66 -0.17 16.12 -2.80
C GLU A 66 1.15 15.57 -3.35
N TYR A 67 1.07 14.54 -4.20
CA TYR A 67 2.25 13.86 -4.74
C TYR A 67 2.74 14.52 -6.04
N SER A 68 4.04 14.81 -6.11
CA SER A 68 4.68 15.33 -7.33
C SER A 68 4.90 14.23 -8.37
N PHE A 69 4.23 14.36 -9.53
CA PHE A 69 4.45 13.46 -10.67
C PHE A 69 5.92 13.45 -11.11
N GLU A 70 6.56 14.61 -11.23
CA GLU A 70 7.96 14.73 -11.66
C GLU A 70 8.91 13.94 -10.74
N THR A 71 8.71 14.07 -9.42
CA THR A 71 9.51 13.38 -8.42
C THR A 71 9.38 11.86 -8.54
N LEU A 72 8.14 11.36 -8.70
CA LEU A 72 7.87 9.93 -8.86
C LEU A 72 8.42 9.39 -10.18
N ALA A 73 8.17 10.09 -11.29
CA ALA A 73 8.62 9.70 -12.62
C ALA A 73 10.14 9.57 -12.68
N ARG A 74 10.87 10.55 -12.13
CA ARG A 74 12.33 10.49 -12.05
C ARG A 74 12.81 9.28 -11.25
N ARG A 75 12.19 9.00 -10.09
CA ARG A 75 12.57 7.85 -9.27
C ARG A 75 12.29 6.52 -9.97
N PHE A 76 11.18 6.39 -10.68
CA PHE A 76 10.86 5.19 -11.45
C PHE A 76 11.83 5.00 -12.62
N GLN A 77 12.20 6.09 -13.30
CA GLN A 77 13.19 6.05 -14.37
C GLN A 77 14.56 5.59 -13.86
N GLU A 78 15.02 6.11 -12.72
CA GLU A 78 16.27 5.67 -12.07
C GLU A 78 16.27 4.19 -11.67
N MET A 79 15.11 3.60 -11.36
CA MET A 79 15.01 2.17 -11.02
C MET A 79 14.90 1.25 -12.24
N ALA A 80 14.51 1.80 -13.39
CA ALA A 80 14.37 1.04 -14.64
C ALA A 80 15.70 0.88 -15.40
N PHE A 81 16.69 1.74 -15.13
CA PHE A 81 18.04 1.69 -15.67
C PHE A 81 19.03 1.08 -14.68
#